data_AF-A0AAJ2ENY7-F1
#
_entry.id   AF-A0AAJ2ENY7-F1
#
_cell.length_a   1.000
_cell.length_b   1.000
_cell.length_c   1.000
_cell.angle_alpha   90.00
_cell.angle_beta   90.00
_cell.angle_gamma   90.00
#
_symmetry.space_group_name_H-M   'P 1'
#
loop_
_entity.id
_entity.type
_entity.pdbx_description
1 polymer ?
#
loop_
_entity_poly.entity_id
_entity_poly.type
_entity_poly.pdbx_seq_one_letter_code
_entity_poly.pdbx_strand_id
1 'polypeptide(L)'
;MRGKDAAYRAVIGDVVYENARFQIGGEHRASDFIVDCGYLGISRTDHCIVIQVTLNEGRDGVKKRAFCRAVADGLHERIRLRR
;
A
#
# COMPACT_ATOMS: atom_id res chain seq x y z
N MET A 1 -15.48 -7.57 7.57
CA MET A 1 -15.60 -6.10 7.65
C MET A 1 -15.84 -5.56 6.26
N ARG A 2 -16.62 -4.48 6.12
CA ARG A 2 -16.72 -3.73 4.86
C ARG A 2 -15.42 -2.95 4.70
N GLY A 3 -14.76 -3.00 3.54
CA GLY A 3 -13.54 -2.21 3.32
C GLY A 3 -13.83 -0.71 3.27
N LYS A 4 -12.77 0.07 3.09
CA LYS A 4 -12.85 1.54 3.03
C LYS A 4 -13.55 1.97 1.74
N ASP A 5 -14.11 3.18 1.75
CA ASP A 5 -14.84 3.69 0.59
C ASP A 5 -13.97 3.83 -0.66
N ALA A 6 -14.63 4.12 -1.80
CA ALA A 6 -13.95 4.28 -3.07
C ALA A 6 -12.98 5.48 -3.09
N ALA A 7 -13.25 6.54 -2.32
CA ALA A 7 -12.40 7.71 -2.26
C ALA A 7 -11.06 7.39 -1.57
N TYR A 8 -11.10 6.67 -0.46
CA TYR A 8 -9.90 6.17 0.24
C TYR A 8 -9.04 5.31 -0.70
N ARG A 9 -9.67 4.39 -1.44
CA ARG A 9 -8.97 3.52 -2.40
C ARG A 9 -8.39 4.29 -3.59
N ALA A 10 -9.10 5.30 -4.09
CA ALA A 10 -8.59 6.17 -5.15
C ALA A 10 -7.33 6.92 -4.70
N VAL A 11 -7.32 7.44 -3.46
CA VAL A 11 -6.14 8.10 -2.90
C VAL A 11 -4.94 7.17 -2.80
N ILE A 12 -5.14 5.89 -2.42
CA ILE A 12 -4.06 4.89 -2.45
C ILE A 12 -3.50 4.76 -3.87
N GLY A 13 -4.38 4.59 -4.87
CA GLY A 13 -3.98 4.46 -6.27
C GLY A 13 -3.17 5.66 -6.76
N ASP A 14 -3.62 6.88 -6.43
CA ASP A 14 -2.93 8.13 -6.76
C ASP A 14 -1.53 8.20 -6.13
N VAL A 15 -1.39 7.83 -4.85
CA VAL A 15 -0.10 7.86 -4.14
C VAL A 15 0.87 6.84 -4.71
N VAL A 16 0.38 5.64 -5.04
CA VAL A 16 1.22 4.57 -5.59
C VAL A 16 1.76 4.97 -6.95
N TYR A 17 0.88 5.39 -7.85
CA TYR A 17 1.29 5.86 -9.17
C TYR A 17 0.14 6.63 -9.83
N GLU A 18 0.33 7.93 -10.04
CA GLU A 18 -0.71 8.81 -10.59
C GLU A 18 -0.95 8.58 -12.09
N ASN A 19 0.09 8.19 -12.84
CA ASN A 19 0.09 8.07 -14.30
C ASN A 19 -0.03 6.60 -14.75
N ALA A 20 -0.55 6.31 -15.95
CA ALA A 20 -0.58 4.97 -16.55
C ALA A 20 -1.03 3.84 -15.58
N ARG A 21 -2.27 3.92 -15.09
CA ARG A 21 -2.80 3.06 -14.02
C ARG A 21 -3.15 1.66 -14.48
N PHE A 22 -2.21 0.74 -14.32
CA PHE A 22 -2.48 -0.71 -14.34
C PHE A 22 -2.64 -1.19 -12.88
N GLN A 23 -3.79 -0.92 -12.28
CA GLN A 23 -4.04 -1.19 -10.86
C GLN A 23 -5.31 -2.03 -10.68
N ILE A 24 -5.26 -2.99 -9.77
CA ILE A 24 -6.41 -3.78 -9.32
C ILE A 24 -6.48 -3.64 -7.80
N GLY A 25 -7.67 -3.37 -7.27
CA GLY A 25 -7.91 -3.31 -5.83
C GLY A 25 -8.66 -4.54 -5.34
N GLY A 26 -8.14 -5.20 -4.30
CA GLY A 26 -8.77 -6.31 -3.61
C GLY A 26 -9.08 -5.96 -2.16
N GLU A 27 -10.28 -6.30 -1.70
CA GLU A 27 -10.66 -6.26 -0.29
C GLU A 27 -10.87 -7.69 0.20
N HIS A 28 -10.40 -7.97 1.39
CA HIS A 28 -10.43 -9.31 1.96
C HIS A 28 -11.17 -9.30 3.30
N ARG A 29 -11.85 -10.41 3.62
CA ARG A 29 -12.35 -10.64 4.98
C ARG A 29 -11.16 -10.92 5.89
N ALA A 30 -11.32 -10.67 7.19
CA ALA A 30 -10.27 -10.94 8.18
C ALA A 30 -9.82 -12.42 8.18
N SER A 31 -10.72 -13.35 7.83
CA SER A 31 -10.40 -14.77 7.66
C SER A 31 -9.46 -15.07 6.50
N ASP A 32 -9.45 -14.20 5.48
CA ASP A 32 -8.79 -14.45 4.19
C ASP A 32 -7.52 -13.59 4.02
N PHE A 33 -7.26 -12.68 4.96
CA PHE A 33 -6.10 -11.78 4.95
C PHE A 33 -5.37 -11.85 6.28
N ILE A 34 -4.44 -12.80 6.33
CA ILE A 34 -3.66 -13.12 7.53
C ILE A 34 -2.36 -12.33 7.48
N VAL A 35 -2.22 -11.35 8.37
CA VAL A 35 -1.01 -10.54 8.53
C VAL A 35 -0.54 -10.66 9.97
N ASP A 36 0.74 -10.97 10.17
CA ASP A 36 1.35 -10.91 11.50
C ASP A 36 1.50 -9.45 11.96
N CYS A 37 0.73 -9.12 13.00
CA CYS A 37 0.67 -7.78 13.58
C CYS A 37 1.95 -7.34 14.30
N GLY A 38 2.91 -8.23 14.56
CA GLY A 38 4.18 -7.96 15.24
C GLY A 38 5.43 -8.30 14.43
N TYR A 39 5.30 -8.80 13.20
CA TYR A 39 6.45 -9.19 12.38
C TYR A 39 7.46 -8.05 12.21
N LEU A 40 8.74 -8.36 12.47
CA LEU A 40 9.88 -7.43 12.52
C LEU A 40 9.74 -6.31 13.58
N GLY A 41 8.94 -6.52 14.63
CA GLY A 41 8.71 -5.52 15.68
C GLY A 41 7.83 -4.35 15.23
N ILE A 42 7.13 -4.48 14.10
CA ILE A 42 6.27 -3.44 13.55
C ILE A 42 4.81 -3.76 13.90
N SER A 43 4.16 -2.88 14.66
CA SER A 43 2.74 -2.99 14.97
C SER A 43 1.86 -2.68 13.75
N ARG A 44 1.00 -3.63 13.39
CA ARG A 44 -0.02 -3.51 12.33
C ARG A 44 -1.42 -3.72 12.90
N THR A 45 -2.40 -3.11 12.25
CA THR A 45 -3.82 -3.30 12.54
C THR A 45 -4.50 -4.04 11.38
N ASP A 46 -5.77 -4.40 11.56
CA ASP A 46 -6.62 -5.01 10.52
C ASP A 46 -6.87 -4.09 9.30
N HIS A 47 -6.36 -2.85 9.33
CA HIS A 47 -6.36 -1.92 8.21
C HIS A 47 -5.03 -1.95 7.41
N CYS A 48 -4.31 -3.08 7.44
CA CYS A 48 -3.09 -3.26 6.68
C CYS A 48 -3.35 -3.19 5.17
N ILE A 49 -2.47 -2.49 4.45
CA ILE A 49 -2.49 -2.39 2.99
C ILE A 49 -1.24 -3.11 2.47
N VAL A 50 -1.42 -4.03 1.52
CA VAL A 50 -0.33 -4.68 0.79
C VAL A 50 -0.33 -4.16 -0.63
N ILE A 51 0.83 -3.64 -1.06
CA ILE A 51 1.04 -3.11 -2.41
C ILE A 51 2.03 -4.03 -3.12
N GLN A 52 1.54 -4.78 -4.10
CA GLN A 52 2.38 -5.58 -4.98
C GLN A 52 2.61 -4.79 -6.27
N VAL A 53 3.88 -4.63 -6.66
CA VAL A 53 4.24 -3.90 -7.89
C VAL A 53 5.04 -4.81 -8.80
N THR A 54 4.53 -5.03 -10.00
CA THR A 54 5.26 -5.68 -11.09
C THR A 54 5.91 -4.60 -11.95
N LEU A 55 7.21 -4.73 -12.19
CA LEU A 55 8.03 -3.75 -12.90
C LEU A 55 8.78 -4.45 -14.03
N ASN A 56 9.02 -3.75 -15.12
CA ASN A 56 10.07 -4.15 -16.06
C ASN A 56 11.44 -4.13 -15.36
N GLU A 57 12.38 -4.92 -15.86
CA GLU A 57 13.75 -4.93 -15.36
C GLU A 57 14.46 -3.57 -15.51
N GLY A 58 15.66 -3.45 -14.93
CA GLY A 58 16.49 -2.24 -15.06
C GLY A 58 16.25 -1.15 -14.00
N ARG A 59 15.46 -1.42 -12.96
CA ARG A 59 15.30 -0.51 -11.80
C ARG A 59 16.20 -0.99 -10.67
N ASP A 60 17.21 -0.20 -10.36
CA ASP A 60 18.16 -0.48 -9.29
C ASP A 60 17.50 -0.40 -7.89
N GLY A 61 18.24 -0.88 -6.87
CA GLY A 61 17.76 -0.90 -5.50
C GLY A 61 17.55 0.48 -4.89
N VAL A 62 18.26 1.52 -5.36
CA VAL A 62 18.09 2.89 -4.85
C VAL A 62 16.72 3.43 -5.27
N LYS A 63 16.36 3.28 -6.55
CA LYS A 63 15.05 3.68 -7.07
C LYS A 63 13.91 2.93 -6.40
N LYS A 64 14.07 1.63 -6.17
CA LYS A 64 13.06 0.81 -5.46
C LYS A 64 12.84 1.29 -4.02
N ARG A 65 13.91 1.58 -3.28
CA ARG A 65 13.79 2.13 -1.91
C ARG A 65 13.19 3.52 -1.89
N ALA A 66 13.58 4.39 -2.83
CA ALA A 66 13.02 5.73 -2.97
C ALA A 66 11.52 5.68 -3.26
N PHE A 67 11.08 4.78 -4.13
CA PHE A 67 9.66 4.53 -4.40
C PHE A 67 8.91 4.09 -3.13
N CYS A 68 9.39 3.06 -2.42
CA CYS A 68 8.72 2.59 -1.20
C CYS A 68 8.60 3.70 -0.14
N ARG A 69 9.63 4.54 0.00
CA ARG A 69 9.60 5.69 0.90
C ARG A 69 8.56 6.72 0.46
N ALA A 70 8.57 7.12 -0.81
CA ALA A 70 7.60 8.09 -1.33
C ALA A 70 6.14 7.62 -1.15
N VAL A 71 5.87 6.33 -1.37
CA VAL A 71 4.55 5.74 -1.14
C VAL A 71 4.17 5.79 0.34
N ALA A 72 5.05 5.36 1.24
CA ALA A 72 4.79 5.40 2.68
C ALA A 72 4.51 6.84 3.17
N ASP A 73 5.32 7.80 2.70
CA ASP A 73 5.19 9.22 3.03
C ASP A 73 3.84 9.77 2.53
N GLY A 74 3.51 9.53 1.26
CA GLY A 74 2.25 9.99 0.66
C GLY A 74 0.99 9.39 1.30
N LEU A 75 1.03 8.10 1.68
CA LEU A 75 -0.09 7.45 2.38
C LEU A 75 -0.25 8.02 3.80
N HIS A 76 0.85 8.30 4.49
CA HIS A 76 0.80 8.96 5.78
C HIS A 76 0.21 10.37 5.67
N GLU A 77 0.63 11.15 4.68
CA GLU A 77 0.18 12.53 4.49
C GLU A 77 -1.30 12.60 4.09
N ARG A 78 -1.73 11.80 3.12
CA ARG A 78 -3.06 11.93 2.50
C ARG A 78 -4.17 11.17 3.24
N ILE A 79 -3.85 10.06 3.89
CA ILE A 79 -4.85 9.20 4.56
C ILE A 79 -4.48 8.81 5.99
N ARG A 80 -3.43 9.43 6.55
CA ARG A 80 -2.98 9.22 7.94
C ARG A 80 -2.66 7.75 8.27
N LEU A 81 -2.22 6.98 7.28
CA LEU A 81 -1.70 5.64 7.52
C LEU A 81 -0.43 5.74 8.38
N ARG A 82 -0.16 4.74 9.24
CA ARG A 82 1.07 4.71 10.04
C ARG A 82 2.30 4.78 9.12
N ARG A 83 3.27 5.62 9.49
CA ARG A 83 4.59 5.67 8.87
C ARG A 83 5.56 4.73 9.58
#